data_AF-A0A0F4NLN4-F1
#
_entry.id   AF-A0A0F4NLN4-F1
#
_cell.length_a   1.000
_cell.length_b   1.000
_cell.length_c   1.000
_cell.angle_alpha   90.00
_cell.angle_beta   90.00
_cell.angle_gamma   90.00
#
_symmetry.space_group_name_H-M   'P 1'
#
loop_
_entity.id
_entity.type
_entity.pdbx_description
1 polymer ?
#
loop_
_entity_poly.entity_id
_entity_poly.type
_entity_poly.pdbx_seq_one_letter_code
_entity_poly.pdbx_strand_id
1 'polypeptide(L)'
;MPYLLAIVMSIFTLTGCQSAYYSAMEQVGYHKRDIMVDRVEDAKQSQQDAQQEFTSALEALSVLTNFDGGELESVYNQINDKYQDSEQAAQEVSDRIAAIEDVSDALFKEWQDELELYTSSKLKRASEVKLKETKRSYNTMLAAMKRAEDKMTPVLNTLRDNTLYLKHNLNASAIGSLQGEFMSLEQDIQYAIQQMNAAIAESDKFLEQLNQK
;
A
#
# COMPACT_ATOMS: atom_id res chain seq x y z
N MET A 1 -10.35 -2.56 42.77
CA MET A 1 -10.86 -2.13 41.45
C MET A 1 -10.57 -0.65 41.07
N PRO A 2 -9.56 0.08 41.58
CA PRO A 2 -9.26 1.42 41.06
C PRO A 2 -8.43 1.39 39.76
N TYR A 3 -7.65 0.32 39.53
CA TYR A 3 -6.79 0.18 38.36
C TYR A 3 -7.56 -0.10 37.05
N LEU A 4 -8.77 -0.64 37.15
CA LEU A 4 -9.62 -0.94 35.97
C LEU A 4 -10.18 0.36 35.36
N LEU A 5 -10.44 1.38 36.18
CA LEU A 5 -10.87 2.72 35.73
C LEU A 5 -9.73 3.50 35.06
N ALA A 6 -8.49 3.35 35.55
CA ALA A 6 -7.31 3.98 34.95
C ALA A 6 -6.97 3.39 33.57
N ILE A 7 -7.13 2.07 33.39
CA ILE A 7 -6.90 1.39 32.11
C ILE A 7 -7.95 1.79 31.07
N VAL A 8 -9.23 1.89 31.48
CA VAL A 8 -10.30 2.35 30.57
C VAL A 8 -10.08 3.81 30.16
N MET A 9 -9.55 4.68 31.03
CA MET A 9 -9.32 6.08 30.72
C MET A 9 -8.12 6.34 29.78
N SER A 10 -7.09 5.48 29.81
CA SER A 10 -5.96 5.54 28.87
C SER A 10 -6.29 5.05 27.45
N ILE A 11 -7.34 4.25 27.28
CA ILE A 11 -7.77 3.79 25.94
C ILE A 11 -8.51 4.91 25.20
N PHE A 12 -9.23 5.80 25.91
CA PHE A 12 -9.91 6.96 25.31
C PHE A 12 -8.98 8.09 24.87
N THR A 13 -7.71 8.11 25.31
CA THR A 13 -6.75 9.15 24.89
C THR A 13 -6.08 8.84 23.55
N LEU A 14 -6.13 7.61 23.06
CA LEU A 14 -5.47 7.22 21.80
C LEU A 14 -6.29 7.58 20.55
N THR A 15 -7.62 7.63 20.65
CA THR A 15 -8.48 8.04 19.52
C THR A 15 -8.49 9.56 19.29
N GLY A 16 -8.00 10.35 20.25
CA GLY A 16 -7.89 11.81 20.14
C GLY A 16 -6.61 12.31 19.46
N CYS A 17 -5.60 11.45 19.29
CA CYS A 17 -4.31 11.86 18.73
C CYS A 17 -4.42 12.24 17.24
N GLN A 18 -5.22 11.51 16.46
CA GLN A 18 -5.41 11.79 15.03
C GLN A 18 -6.23 13.07 14.82
N SER A 19 -7.31 13.25 15.57
CA SER A 19 -8.08 14.52 15.50
C SER A 19 -7.22 15.71 15.90
N ALA A 20 -6.40 15.57 16.96
CA ALA A 20 -5.49 16.64 17.38
C ALA A 20 -4.39 16.92 16.35
N TYR A 21 -3.86 15.89 15.69
CA TYR A 21 -2.88 16.02 14.61
C TYR A 21 -3.44 16.82 13.43
N TYR A 22 -4.61 16.45 12.90
CA TYR A 22 -5.21 17.16 11.77
C TYR A 22 -5.66 18.58 12.14
N SER A 23 -6.20 18.79 13.35
CA SER A 23 -6.53 20.14 13.83
C SER A 23 -5.30 21.03 14.01
N ALA A 24 -4.15 20.48 14.42
CA ALA A 24 -2.91 21.24 14.50
C ALA A 24 -2.39 21.63 13.11
N MET A 25 -2.50 20.73 12.12
CA MET A 25 -2.14 21.01 10.72
C MET A 25 -3.00 22.11 10.09
N GLU A 26 -4.30 22.15 10.41
CA GLU A 26 -5.20 23.23 9.97
C GLU A 26 -4.85 24.59 10.58
N GLN A 27 -4.41 24.61 11.84
CA GLN A 27 -3.96 25.84 12.49
C GLN A 27 -2.68 26.42 11.86
N VAL A 28 -1.87 25.58 11.20
CA VAL A 28 -0.69 26.00 10.44
C VAL A 28 -0.95 26.11 8.93
N GLY A 29 -2.21 25.99 8.49
CA GLY A 29 -2.66 26.31 7.12
C GLY A 29 -2.77 25.15 6.14
N TYR A 30 -2.66 23.89 6.59
CA TYR A 30 -2.90 22.71 5.76
C TYR A 30 -4.32 22.18 5.97
N HIS A 31 -5.13 22.10 4.91
CA HIS A 31 -6.45 21.49 5.00
C HIS A 31 -6.37 19.97 4.87
N LYS A 32 -7.28 19.21 5.49
CA LYS A 32 -7.32 17.73 5.36
C LYS A 32 -7.37 17.25 3.91
N ARG A 33 -7.91 18.05 2.99
CA ARG A 33 -7.89 17.78 1.55
C ARG A 33 -6.48 17.79 0.98
N ASP A 34 -5.64 18.74 1.38
CA ASP A 34 -4.25 18.83 0.92
C ASP A 34 -3.44 17.65 1.47
N ILE A 35 -3.66 17.31 2.74
CA ILE A 35 -3.06 16.11 3.36
C ILE A 35 -3.52 14.84 2.61
N MET A 36 -4.79 14.74 2.21
CA MET A 36 -5.29 13.62 1.42
C MET A 36 -4.58 13.52 0.06
N VAL A 37 -4.34 14.64 -0.62
CA VAL A 37 -3.58 14.68 -1.87
C VAL A 37 -2.16 14.14 -1.66
N ASP A 38 -1.44 14.69 -0.68
CA ASP A 38 -0.07 14.26 -0.36
C ASP A 38 -0.01 12.75 -0.03
N ARG A 39 -0.98 12.23 0.73
CA ARG A 39 -1.03 10.80 1.09
C ARG A 39 -1.28 9.90 -0.11
N VAL A 40 -2.11 10.33 -1.05
CA VAL A 40 -2.36 9.57 -2.29
C VAL A 40 -1.14 9.62 -3.22
N GLU A 41 -0.45 10.75 -3.30
CA GLU A 41 0.82 10.86 -4.03
C GLU A 41 1.91 9.96 -3.43
N ASP A 42 2.06 9.96 -2.10
CA ASP A 42 2.97 9.08 -1.38
C ASP A 42 2.67 7.59 -1.65
N ALA A 43 1.39 7.20 -1.62
CA ALA A 43 0.98 5.81 -1.88
C ALA A 43 1.22 5.40 -3.33
N LYS A 44 0.97 6.31 -4.27
CA LYS A 44 1.30 6.11 -5.69
C LYS A 44 2.80 5.88 -5.86
N GLN A 45 3.64 6.70 -5.23
CA GLN A 45 5.08 6.54 -5.28
C GLN A 45 5.51 5.18 -4.69
N SER A 46 4.99 4.78 -3.53
CA SER A 46 5.31 3.46 -2.96
C SER A 46 4.90 2.30 -3.86
N GLN A 47 3.81 2.42 -4.62
CA GLN A 47 3.41 1.41 -5.60
C GLN A 47 4.34 1.37 -6.82
N GLN A 48 4.89 2.50 -7.23
CA GLN A 48 5.91 2.57 -8.29
C GLN A 48 7.23 1.95 -7.82
N ASP A 49 7.63 2.21 -6.58
CA ASP A 49 8.84 1.65 -5.99
C ASP A 49 8.70 0.13 -5.79
N ALA A 50 7.56 -0.33 -5.27
CA ALA A 50 7.26 -1.76 -5.19
C ALA A 50 7.28 -2.41 -6.59
N GLN A 51 6.68 -1.78 -7.61
CA GLN A 51 6.75 -2.28 -8.98
C GLN A 51 8.20 -2.47 -9.45
N GLN A 52 9.09 -1.53 -9.14
CA GLN A 52 10.50 -1.63 -9.51
C GLN A 52 11.17 -2.80 -8.80
N GLU A 53 10.93 -2.98 -7.50
CA GLU A 53 11.53 -4.09 -6.75
C GLU A 53 11.02 -5.46 -7.21
N PHE A 54 9.71 -5.59 -7.44
CA PHE A 54 9.14 -6.82 -8.00
C PHE A 54 9.65 -7.09 -9.43
N THR A 55 9.86 -6.04 -10.25
CA THR A 55 10.47 -6.19 -11.57
C THR A 55 11.93 -6.64 -11.46
N SER A 56 12.69 -6.07 -10.52
CA SER A 56 14.07 -6.48 -10.25
C SER A 56 14.14 -7.94 -9.78
N ALA A 57 13.20 -8.36 -8.93
CA ALA A 57 13.09 -9.75 -8.48
C ALA A 57 12.78 -10.70 -9.66
N LEU A 58 11.89 -10.29 -10.58
CA LEU A 58 11.58 -11.03 -11.80
C LEU A 58 12.82 -11.23 -12.68
N GLU A 59 13.57 -10.15 -12.92
CA GLU A 59 14.80 -10.19 -13.72
C GLU A 59 15.86 -11.11 -13.09
N ALA A 60 16.04 -11.02 -11.77
CA ALA A 60 16.95 -11.90 -11.04
C ALA A 60 16.55 -13.38 -11.20
N LEU A 61 15.26 -13.71 -11.08
CA LEU A 61 14.77 -15.09 -11.24
C LEU A 61 15.01 -15.62 -12.67
N SER A 62 14.79 -14.80 -13.71
CA SER A 62 15.01 -15.22 -15.09
C SER A 62 16.49 -15.48 -15.43
N VAL A 63 17.44 -14.83 -14.71
CA VAL A 63 18.87 -15.18 -14.82
C VAL A 63 19.14 -16.55 -14.21
N LEU A 64 18.47 -16.88 -13.11
CA LEU A 64 18.66 -18.12 -12.37
C LEU A 64 18.07 -19.35 -13.05
N THR A 65 16.96 -19.20 -13.77
CA THR A 65 16.37 -20.29 -14.58
C THR A 65 17.27 -20.73 -15.75
N ASN A 66 18.25 -19.89 -16.14
CA ASN A 66 19.23 -20.15 -17.19
C ASN A 66 20.64 -20.48 -16.68
N PHE A 67 20.77 -20.73 -15.37
CA PHE A 67 22.06 -20.94 -14.71
C PHE A 67 22.68 -22.31 -15.00
N ASP A 68 23.95 -22.32 -15.41
CA ASP A 68 24.73 -23.54 -15.75
C ASP A 68 26.03 -23.62 -14.92
N GLY A 69 25.89 -23.77 -13.60
CA GLY A 69 27.00 -24.18 -12.73
C GLY A 69 27.90 -23.07 -12.15
N GLY A 70 27.38 -21.86 -11.93
CA GLY A 70 28.08 -20.81 -11.16
C GLY A 70 28.07 -21.01 -9.63
N GLU A 71 28.42 -19.96 -8.88
CA GLU A 71 28.48 -19.99 -7.40
C GLU A 71 27.07 -19.98 -6.77
N LEU A 72 26.68 -21.09 -6.13
CA LEU A 72 25.37 -21.27 -5.47
C LEU A 72 25.11 -20.26 -4.35
N GLU A 73 26.17 -19.80 -3.67
CA GLU A 73 26.08 -18.77 -2.64
C GLU A 73 25.66 -17.42 -3.25
N SER A 74 26.14 -17.09 -4.45
CA SER A 74 25.72 -15.87 -5.16
C SER A 74 24.23 -15.92 -5.53
N VAL A 75 23.74 -17.09 -5.94
CA VAL A 75 22.32 -17.31 -6.25
C VAL A 75 21.44 -17.07 -5.02
N TYR A 76 21.85 -17.66 -3.89
CA TYR A 76 21.15 -17.46 -2.62
C TYR A 76 21.13 -15.99 -2.20
N ASN A 77 22.28 -15.32 -2.21
CA ASN A 77 22.36 -13.91 -1.81
C ASN A 77 21.48 -13.04 -2.70
N GLN A 78 21.49 -13.26 -4.01
CA GLN A 78 20.66 -12.50 -4.94
C GLN A 78 19.16 -12.66 -4.68
N ILE A 79 18.67 -13.89 -4.47
CA ILE A 79 17.24 -14.11 -4.16
C ILE A 79 16.90 -13.51 -2.78
N ASN A 80 17.78 -13.70 -1.79
CA ASN A 80 17.57 -13.16 -0.44
C ASN A 80 17.46 -11.64 -0.45
N ASP A 81 18.36 -10.95 -1.16
CA ASP A 81 18.33 -9.49 -1.28
C ASP A 81 17.04 -9.04 -1.96
N LYS A 82 16.65 -9.68 -3.08
CA LYS A 82 15.40 -9.36 -3.78
C LYS A 82 14.14 -9.63 -2.95
N TYR A 83 14.16 -10.66 -2.11
CA TYR A 83 13.10 -10.90 -1.13
C TYR A 83 13.00 -9.77 -0.11
N GLN A 84 14.13 -9.35 0.48
CA GLN A 84 14.15 -8.29 1.49
C GLN A 84 13.72 -6.94 0.93
N ASP A 85 14.21 -6.57 -0.26
CA ASP A 85 13.82 -5.34 -0.96
C ASP A 85 12.31 -5.34 -1.24
N SER A 86 11.78 -6.45 -1.78
CA SER A 86 10.37 -6.60 -2.09
C SER A 86 9.49 -6.59 -0.84
N GLU A 87 9.95 -7.19 0.26
CA GLU A 87 9.24 -7.21 1.55
C GLU A 87 9.14 -5.81 2.15
N GLN A 88 10.23 -5.02 2.10
CA GLN A 88 10.21 -3.64 2.55
C GLN A 88 9.25 -2.80 1.71
N ALA A 89 9.36 -2.85 0.38
CA ALA A 89 8.50 -2.07 -0.51
C ALA A 89 7.01 -2.45 -0.33
N ALA A 90 6.73 -3.73 -0.09
CA ALA A 90 5.40 -4.20 0.24
C ALA A 90 4.85 -3.61 1.55
N GLN A 91 5.67 -3.59 2.60
CA GLN A 91 5.29 -2.98 3.88
C GLN A 91 5.02 -1.48 3.73
N GLU A 92 5.83 -0.77 2.95
CA GLU A 92 5.62 0.66 2.67
C GLU A 92 4.28 0.89 1.96
N VAL A 93 3.91 0.07 0.98
CA VAL A 93 2.58 0.13 0.34
C VAL A 93 1.45 -0.04 1.37
N SER A 94 1.54 -1.05 2.24
CA SER A 94 0.55 -1.27 3.32
C SER A 94 0.41 -0.07 4.25
N ASP A 95 1.54 0.51 4.68
CA ASP A 95 1.57 1.65 5.57
C ASP A 95 0.94 2.90 4.91
N ARG A 96 1.19 3.11 3.61
CA ARG A 96 0.59 4.22 2.86
C ARG A 96 -0.92 4.05 2.65
N ILE A 97 -1.39 2.82 2.40
CA ILE A 97 -2.83 2.53 2.34
C ILE A 97 -3.50 2.86 3.67
N ALA A 98 -2.92 2.42 4.79
CA ALA A 98 -3.47 2.69 6.12
C ALA A 98 -3.52 4.21 6.43
N ALA A 99 -2.48 4.96 6.03
CA ALA A 99 -2.44 6.41 6.21
C ALA A 99 -3.51 7.14 5.38
N ILE A 100 -3.82 6.65 4.18
CA ILE A 100 -4.92 7.16 3.34
C ILE A 100 -6.27 6.90 4.02
N GLU A 101 -6.50 5.69 4.54
CA GLU A 101 -7.74 5.36 5.25
C GLU A 101 -7.98 6.31 6.41
N ASP A 102 -6.96 6.55 7.24
CA ASP A 102 -7.05 7.45 8.39
C ASP A 102 -7.46 8.89 8.03
N VAL A 103 -6.75 9.53 7.09
CA VAL A 103 -7.05 10.91 6.69
C VAL A 103 -8.42 11.01 6.02
N SER A 104 -8.81 9.99 5.25
CA SER A 104 -10.08 9.97 4.54
C SER A 104 -11.27 9.87 5.49
N ASP A 105 -11.17 9.07 6.55
CA ASP A 105 -12.21 8.94 7.59
C ASP A 105 -12.42 10.28 8.30
N ALA A 106 -11.31 10.96 8.66
CA ALA A 106 -11.36 12.28 9.28
C ALA A 106 -11.99 13.32 8.34
N LEU A 107 -11.54 13.38 7.08
CA LEU A 107 -12.04 14.33 6.08
C LEU A 107 -13.53 14.13 5.78
N PHE A 108 -13.95 12.89 5.56
CA PHE A 108 -15.36 12.61 5.23
C PHE A 108 -16.29 12.79 6.42
N LYS A 109 -15.81 12.56 7.64
CA LYS A 109 -16.58 12.85 8.85
C LYS A 109 -16.79 14.35 9.02
N GLU A 110 -15.72 15.13 8.94
CA GLU A 110 -15.80 16.59 9.06
C GLU A 110 -16.72 17.20 8.00
N TRP A 111 -16.52 16.83 6.73
CA TRP A 111 -17.36 17.33 5.63
C TRP A 111 -18.84 16.98 5.88
N GLN A 112 -19.14 15.79 6.38
CA GLN A 112 -20.52 15.40 6.72
C GLN A 112 -21.11 16.24 7.85
N ASP A 113 -20.31 16.56 8.88
CA ASP A 113 -20.74 17.38 10.01
C ASP A 113 -20.97 18.85 9.56
N GLU A 114 -20.13 19.37 8.66
CA GLU A 114 -20.26 20.73 8.09
C GLU A 114 -21.48 20.90 7.17
N LEU A 115 -22.00 19.82 6.58
CA LEU A 115 -23.23 19.87 5.78
C LEU A 115 -24.42 20.40 6.59
N GLU A 116 -24.42 20.23 7.91
CA GLU A 116 -25.47 20.73 8.80
C GLU A 116 -25.35 22.23 9.12
N LEU A 117 -24.21 22.85 8.78
CA LEU A 117 -23.98 24.27 9.00
C LEU A 117 -24.48 25.15 7.84
N TYR A 118 -24.81 24.55 6.69
CA TYR A 118 -25.33 25.28 5.55
C TYR A 118 -26.74 25.82 5.80
N THR A 119 -26.89 27.14 5.65
CA THR A 119 -28.21 27.80 5.63
C THR A 119 -28.86 27.75 4.23
N SER A 120 -28.05 27.68 3.17
CA SER A 120 -28.53 27.60 1.79
C SER A 120 -28.77 26.16 1.35
N SER A 121 -30.04 25.80 1.11
CA SER A 121 -30.41 24.46 0.63
C SER A 121 -29.85 24.12 -0.76
N LYS A 122 -29.54 25.12 -1.58
CA LYS A 122 -28.88 24.93 -2.88
C LYS A 122 -27.42 24.53 -2.68
N LEU A 123 -26.70 25.23 -1.80
CA LEU A 123 -25.28 24.95 -1.53
C LEU A 123 -25.11 23.64 -0.76
N LYS A 124 -25.98 23.34 0.22
CA LYS A 124 -26.00 22.05 0.93
C LYS A 124 -26.09 20.88 -0.06
N ARG A 125 -27.08 20.90 -0.96
CA ARG A 125 -27.26 19.85 -1.98
C ARG A 125 -26.05 19.72 -2.92
N ALA A 126 -25.45 20.83 -3.33
CA ALA A 126 -24.26 20.80 -4.18
C ALA A 126 -23.07 20.14 -3.46
N SER A 127 -22.88 20.48 -2.18
CA SER A 127 -21.83 19.91 -1.32
C SER A 127 -22.07 18.41 -1.05
N GLU A 128 -23.31 17.99 -0.79
CA GLU A 128 -23.72 16.58 -0.64
C GLU A 128 -23.39 15.74 -1.89
N VAL A 129 -23.68 16.29 -3.08
CA VAL A 129 -23.34 15.62 -4.35
C VAL A 129 -21.84 15.44 -4.48
N LYS A 130 -21.05 16.49 -4.22
CA LYS A 130 -19.58 16.42 -4.30
C LYS A 130 -19.02 15.43 -3.27
N LEU A 131 -19.50 15.43 -2.03
CA LEU A 131 -19.09 14.45 -1.00
C LEU A 131 -19.34 13.02 -1.46
N LYS A 132 -20.52 12.75 -2.03
CA LYS A 132 -20.88 11.42 -2.53
C LYS A 132 -20.00 10.99 -3.71
N GLU A 133 -19.71 11.90 -4.63
CA GLU A 133 -18.83 11.64 -5.78
C GLU A 133 -17.39 11.36 -5.33
N THR A 134 -16.87 12.15 -4.39
CA THR A 134 -15.53 11.96 -3.83
C THR A 134 -15.42 10.62 -3.09
N LYS A 135 -16.41 10.27 -2.25
CA LYS A 135 -16.44 8.96 -1.55
C LYS A 135 -16.45 7.78 -2.53
N ARG A 136 -17.21 7.89 -3.63
CA ARG A 136 -17.23 6.84 -4.66
C ARG A 136 -15.86 6.67 -5.31
N SER A 137 -15.23 7.77 -5.71
CA SER A 137 -13.92 7.77 -6.35
C SER A 137 -12.84 7.21 -5.41
N TYR A 138 -12.84 7.67 -4.16
CA TYR A 138 -12.00 7.16 -3.08
C TYR A 138 -12.12 5.64 -2.92
N ASN A 139 -13.34 5.10 -2.82
CA ASN A 139 -13.55 3.66 -2.64
C ASN A 139 -13.03 2.84 -3.83
N THR A 140 -13.14 3.37 -5.06
CA THR A 140 -12.59 2.72 -6.26
C THR A 140 -11.07 2.65 -6.19
N MET A 141 -10.42 3.78 -5.84
CA MET A 141 -8.97 3.86 -5.66
C MET A 141 -8.49 2.92 -4.55
N LEU A 142 -9.09 3.00 -3.35
CA LEU A 142 -8.72 2.17 -2.21
C LEU A 142 -8.84 0.67 -2.53
N ALA A 143 -9.92 0.27 -3.19
CA ALA A 143 -10.12 -1.12 -3.58
C ALA A 143 -9.10 -1.59 -4.63
N ALA A 144 -8.57 -0.70 -5.47
CA ALA A 144 -7.47 -1.03 -6.38
C ALA A 144 -6.14 -1.17 -5.61
N MET A 145 -5.85 -0.26 -4.68
CA MET A 145 -4.65 -0.34 -3.85
C MET A 145 -4.60 -1.62 -3.01
N LYS A 146 -5.68 -1.97 -2.31
CA LYS A 146 -5.77 -3.20 -1.52
C LYS A 146 -5.64 -4.46 -2.37
N ARG A 147 -6.19 -4.46 -3.58
CA ARG A 147 -5.99 -5.58 -4.53
C ARG A 147 -4.53 -5.71 -4.94
N ALA A 148 -3.81 -4.60 -5.15
CA ALA A 148 -2.38 -4.66 -5.44
C ALA A 148 -1.61 -5.23 -4.24
N GLU A 149 -1.90 -4.73 -3.04
CA GLU A 149 -1.32 -5.20 -1.78
C GLU A 149 -1.52 -6.72 -1.56
N ASP A 150 -2.75 -7.20 -1.73
CA ASP A 150 -3.11 -8.62 -1.59
C ASP A 150 -2.32 -9.53 -2.54
N LYS A 151 -1.87 -9.02 -3.70
CA LYS A 151 -1.11 -9.79 -4.69
C LYS A 151 0.40 -9.80 -4.45
N MET A 152 0.91 -8.91 -3.62
CA MET A 152 2.32 -8.97 -3.19
C MET A 152 2.55 -10.12 -2.21
N THR A 153 1.57 -10.42 -1.35
CA THR A 153 1.73 -11.43 -0.28
C THR A 153 2.09 -12.83 -0.81
N PRO A 154 1.40 -13.41 -1.83
CA PRO A 154 1.80 -14.69 -2.40
C PRO A 154 3.22 -14.69 -2.97
N VAL A 155 3.61 -13.61 -3.65
CA VAL A 155 4.95 -13.46 -4.22
C VAL A 155 6.02 -13.49 -3.13
N LEU A 156 5.82 -12.71 -2.05
CA LEU A 156 6.74 -12.66 -0.91
C LEU A 156 6.84 -14.00 -0.19
N ASN A 157 5.72 -14.70 -0.02
CA ASN A 157 5.73 -16.03 0.60
C ASN A 157 6.57 -17.01 -0.23
N THR A 158 6.37 -17.04 -1.55
CA THR A 158 7.15 -17.91 -2.44
C THR A 158 8.62 -17.52 -2.44
N LEU A 159 8.96 -16.23 -2.52
CA LEU A 159 10.36 -15.76 -2.42
C LEU A 159 11.02 -16.18 -1.10
N ARG A 160 10.32 -15.99 0.02
CA ARG A 160 10.80 -16.39 1.36
C ARG A 160 11.04 -17.89 1.44
N ASP A 161 10.07 -18.69 1.00
CA ASP A 161 10.13 -20.15 1.12
C ASP A 161 11.26 -20.73 0.25
N ASN A 162 11.45 -20.19 -0.96
CA ASN A 162 12.57 -20.54 -1.84
C ASN A 162 13.93 -20.12 -1.23
N THR A 163 14.01 -18.92 -0.66
CA THR A 163 15.22 -18.42 0.02
C THR A 163 15.61 -19.32 1.18
N LEU A 164 14.63 -19.71 2.02
CA LEU A 164 14.85 -20.61 3.15
C LEU A 164 15.27 -22.01 2.69
N TYR A 165 14.66 -22.53 1.62
CA TYR A 165 15.03 -23.82 1.06
C TYR A 165 16.48 -23.82 0.57
N LEU A 166 16.87 -22.79 -0.20
CA LEU A 166 18.25 -22.64 -0.69
C LEU A 166 19.25 -22.55 0.44
N LYS A 167 18.97 -21.74 1.48
CA LYS A 167 19.85 -21.56 2.65
C LYS A 167 20.31 -22.87 3.28
N HIS A 168 19.45 -23.89 3.31
CA HIS A 168 19.74 -25.18 3.93
C HIS A 168 20.20 -26.25 2.95
N ASN A 169 20.01 -26.03 1.64
CA ASN A 169 20.21 -27.03 0.61
C ASN A 169 21.04 -26.48 -0.56
N LEU A 170 22.08 -25.67 -0.30
CA LEU A 170 22.98 -25.12 -1.32
C LEU A 170 23.72 -26.22 -2.09
N ASN A 171 23.05 -26.81 -3.09
CA ASN A 171 23.59 -27.77 -4.04
C ASN A 171 22.87 -27.66 -5.39
N ALA A 172 23.48 -28.18 -6.45
CA ALA A 172 22.94 -28.09 -7.81
C ALA A 172 21.58 -28.80 -7.98
N SER A 173 21.31 -29.86 -7.21
CA SER A 173 20.02 -30.56 -7.25
C SER A 173 18.88 -29.74 -6.67
N ALA A 174 19.15 -28.96 -5.61
CA ALA A 174 18.18 -28.04 -5.03
C ALA A 174 17.76 -26.96 -6.02
N ILE A 175 18.71 -26.35 -6.75
CA ILE A 175 18.38 -25.37 -7.80
C ILE A 175 17.46 -25.97 -8.86
N GLY A 176 17.78 -27.18 -9.36
CA GLY A 176 16.94 -27.86 -10.35
C GLY A 176 15.52 -28.13 -9.84
N SER A 177 15.34 -28.39 -8.55
CA SER A 177 14.02 -28.63 -7.96
C SER A 177 13.14 -27.38 -7.86
N LEU A 178 13.74 -26.18 -7.85
CA LEU A 178 13.02 -24.91 -7.74
C LEU A 178 12.58 -24.34 -9.09
N GLN A 179 12.98 -24.93 -10.21
CA GLN A 179 12.67 -24.38 -11.53
C GLN A 179 11.15 -24.24 -11.76
N GLY A 180 10.35 -25.19 -11.28
CA GLY A 180 8.88 -25.11 -11.34
C GLY A 180 8.30 -24.01 -10.43
N GLU A 181 8.86 -23.84 -9.23
CA GLU A 181 8.48 -22.78 -8.29
C GLU A 181 8.78 -21.40 -8.87
N PHE A 182 9.95 -21.22 -9.50
CA PHE A 182 10.33 -19.96 -10.16
C PHE A 182 9.42 -19.62 -11.33
N MET A 183 9.02 -20.60 -12.15
CA MET A 183 8.06 -20.34 -13.23
C MET A 183 6.69 -19.86 -12.72
N SER A 184 6.21 -20.40 -11.59
CA SER A 184 4.97 -19.91 -10.96
C SER A 184 5.17 -18.51 -10.40
N LEU A 185 6.30 -18.27 -9.74
CA LEU A 185 6.64 -17.00 -9.15
C LEU A 185 6.76 -15.87 -10.19
N GLU A 186 7.34 -16.15 -11.37
CA GLU A 186 7.40 -15.19 -12.47
C GLU A 186 5.99 -14.70 -12.88
N GLN A 187 5.01 -15.61 -12.93
CA GLN A 187 3.62 -15.27 -13.26
C GLN A 187 2.96 -14.45 -12.15
N ASP A 188 3.16 -14.83 -10.89
CA ASP A 188 2.61 -14.12 -9.73
C ASP A 188 3.17 -12.69 -9.66
N ILE A 189 4.47 -12.50 -9.90
CA ILE A 189 5.12 -11.19 -9.95
C ILE A 189 4.51 -10.34 -11.07
N GLN A 190 4.37 -10.88 -12.28
CA GLN A 190 3.77 -10.15 -13.40
C GLN A 190 2.34 -9.71 -13.06
N TYR A 191 1.57 -10.55 -12.39
CA TYR A 191 0.21 -10.22 -11.98
C TYR A 191 0.18 -9.15 -10.89
N ALA A 192 1.09 -9.20 -9.90
CA ALA A 192 1.25 -8.16 -8.90
C ALA A 192 1.57 -6.79 -9.55
N ILE A 193 2.51 -6.76 -10.50
CA ILE A 193 2.87 -5.57 -11.27
C ILE A 193 1.67 -4.99 -12.03
N GLN A 194 0.85 -5.86 -12.63
CA GLN A 194 -0.39 -5.43 -13.31
C GLN A 194 -1.39 -4.79 -12.33
N GLN A 195 -1.56 -5.35 -11.13
CA GLN A 195 -2.45 -4.75 -10.13
C GLN A 195 -1.92 -3.42 -9.61
N MET A 196 -0.59 -3.28 -9.42
CA MET A 196 0.03 -2.00 -9.05
C MET A 196 -0.22 -0.93 -10.11
N ASN A 197 -0.06 -1.25 -11.40
CA ASN A 197 -0.38 -0.33 -12.49
C ASN A 197 -1.85 0.13 -12.47
N ALA A 198 -2.77 -0.79 -12.19
CA ALA A 198 -4.19 -0.45 -12.07
C ALA A 198 -4.45 0.46 -10.86
N ALA A 199 -3.79 0.22 -9.72
CA ALA A 199 -3.92 1.05 -8.53
C ALA A 199 -3.35 2.46 -8.72
N ILE A 200 -2.19 2.59 -9.38
CA ILE A 200 -1.59 3.87 -9.76
C ILE A 200 -2.57 4.67 -10.65
N ALA A 201 -3.17 4.01 -11.66
CA ALA A 201 -4.11 4.67 -12.56
C ALA A 201 -5.40 5.13 -11.85
N GLU A 202 -5.91 4.38 -10.88
CA GLU A 202 -7.05 4.83 -10.06
C GLU A 202 -6.66 5.96 -9.09
N SER A 203 -5.41 5.98 -8.62
CA SER A 203 -4.88 7.09 -7.80
C SER A 203 -4.83 8.38 -8.59
N ASP A 204 -4.35 8.34 -9.84
CA ASP A 204 -4.33 9.49 -10.74
C ASP A 204 -5.73 10.05 -11.00
N LYS A 205 -6.71 9.18 -11.28
CA LYS A 205 -8.11 9.59 -11.46
C LYS A 205 -8.69 10.24 -10.21
N PHE A 206 -8.39 9.68 -9.03
CA PHE A 206 -8.85 10.24 -7.77
C PHE A 206 -8.24 11.63 -7.53
N LEU A 207 -6.93 11.78 -7.73
CA LEU A 207 -6.22 13.06 -7.61
C LEU A 207 -6.77 14.11 -8.58
N GLU A 208 -7.00 13.74 -9.84
CA GLU A 208 -7.62 14.64 -10.83
C GLU A 208 -9.00 15.13 -10.37
N GLN A 209 -9.86 14.22 -9.91
CA GLN A 209 -11.20 14.57 -9.44
C GLN A 209 -11.17 15.41 -8.15
N LEU A 210 -10.23 15.10 -7.25
CA LEU A 210 -10.06 15.80 -5.99
C LEU A 210 -9.45 17.19 -6.21
N ASN A 211 -8.63 17.40 -7.25
CA ASN A 211 -7.98 18.68 -7.56
C ASN A 211 -8.80 19.60 -8.49
N GLN A 212 -9.86 19.09 -9.13
CA GLN A 212 -10.78 19.94 -9.90
C GLN A 212 -11.38 21.04 -9.00
N LYS A 213 -11.07 22.29 -9.36
CA LYS A 213 -11.57 23.53 -8.73
C LYS A 213 -13.02 23.78 -9.11
#